data_AF-A0A3R7W1Z3-F1
#
_entry.id   AF-A0A3R7W1Z3-F1
#
_cell.length_a   1.000
_cell.length_b   1.000
_cell.length_c   1.000
_cell.angle_alpha   90.00
_cell.angle_beta   90.00
_cell.angle_gamma   90.00
#
_symmetry.space_group_name_H-M   'P 1'
#
loop_
_entity.id
_entity.type
_entity.pdbx_description
1 polymer ?
#
loop_
_entity_poly.entity_id
_entity_poly.type
_entity_poly.pdbx_seq_one_letter_code
_entity_poly.pdbx_strand_id
1 'polypeptide(L)'
;MVKVLVSLSALTATTTAGSVTELPESVTKLIDYSANPCDDFYQYACGAWHKEAVIPPGKTFTDTSFSQITIRNQAVLTKILSDNKSTLGEFYNSCLDTATLSSLGLTPLTDSFEAIRSANTTLDLLIVAGELAKNGIPAF
;
A
#
# COMPACT_ATOMS: atom_id res chain seq x y z
N MET A 1 14.86 69.00 -22.83
CA MET A 1 14.17 67.83 -23.42
C MET A 1 15.15 66.67 -23.33
N VAL A 2 14.96 65.52 -22.68
CA VAL A 2 13.82 64.85 -22.02
C VAL A 2 14.41 64.03 -20.85
N LYS A 3 13.83 64.14 -19.64
CA LYS A 3 14.14 63.24 -18.51
C LYS A 3 13.32 61.96 -18.71
N VAL A 4 13.99 60.84 -19.03
CA VAL A 4 13.33 59.53 -19.10
C VAL A 4 13.29 58.95 -17.68
N LEU A 5 12.13 59.06 -17.03
CA LEU A 5 11.84 58.35 -15.79
C LEU A 5 11.44 56.92 -16.16
N VAL A 6 12.35 55.97 -15.95
CA VAL A 6 12.03 54.55 -16.02
C VAL A 6 11.36 54.17 -14.70
N SER A 7 10.03 54.10 -14.73
CA SER A 7 9.21 53.60 -13.63
C SER A 7 9.45 52.09 -13.49
N LEU A 8 10.36 51.70 -12.60
CA LEU A 8 10.55 50.31 -12.22
C LEU A 8 9.47 49.93 -11.19
N SER A 9 8.27 49.64 -11.67
CA SER A 9 7.21 49.05 -10.85
C SER A 9 7.53 47.56 -10.67
N ALA A 10 8.45 47.24 -9.76
CA ALA A 10 8.61 45.87 -9.28
C ALA A 10 7.37 45.53 -8.45
N LEU A 11 6.44 44.78 -9.05
CA LEU A 11 5.32 44.16 -8.36
C LEU A 11 5.90 43.09 -7.43
N THR A 12 6.21 43.45 -6.18
CA THR A 12 6.50 42.49 -5.13
C THR A 12 5.21 41.77 -4.78
N ALA A 13 4.91 40.69 -5.51
CA ALA A 13 3.98 39.68 -5.03
C ALA A 13 4.67 38.99 -3.85
N THR A 14 4.46 39.50 -2.65
CA THR A 14 4.76 38.78 -1.41
C THR A 14 3.86 37.56 -1.40
N THR A 15 4.41 36.42 -1.82
CA THR A 15 3.85 35.12 -1.49
C THR A 15 3.92 35.01 0.03
N THR A 16 2.81 35.27 0.71
CA THR A 16 2.62 34.77 2.08
C THR A 16 2.43 33.26 1.99
N ALA A 17 3.48 32.55 1.61
CA ALA A 17 3.67 31.19 2.08
C ALA A 17 3.76 31.34 3.60
N GLY A 18 2.71 30.93 4.32
CA GLY A 18 2.69 30.99 5.78
C GLY A 18 3.99 30.39 6.30
N SER A 19 4.79 31.17 7.01
CA SER A 19 6.00 30.66 7.63
C SER A 19 5.56 29.71 8.73
N VAL A 20 5.81 28.42 8.55
CA VAL A 20 5.65 27.42 9.60
C VAL A 20 6.75 27.71 10.61
N THR A 21 6.41 28.41 11.69
CA THR A 21 7.37 28.77 12.75
C THR A 21 7.64 27.60 13.70
N GLU A 22 6.73 26.63 13.74
CA GLU A 22 6.83 25.43 14.59
C GLU A 22 6.35 24.21 13.81
N LEU A 23 7.05 23.08 14.00
CA LEU A 23 6.62 21.80 13.44
C LEU A 23 5.39 21.29 14.20
N PRO A 24 4.43 20.63 13.51
CA PRO A 24 3.28 20.06 14.17
C PRO A 24 3.69 18.95 15.14
N GLU A 25 2.90 18.74 16.19
CA GLU A 25 3.17 17.72 17.23
C GLU A 25 3.34 16.32 16.63
N SER A 26 2.61 16.02 15.55
CA SER A 26 2.73 14.75 14.84
C SER A 26 4.12 14.49 14.27
N VAL A 27 4.91 15.53 14.03
CA VAL A 27 6.30 15.48 13.57
C VAL A 27 7.27 15.56 14.74
N THR A 28 7.08 16.51 15.67
CA THR A 28 8.04 16.71 16.78
C THR A 28 8.17 15.48 17.67
N LYS A 29 7.09 14.70 17.85
CA LYS A 29 7.13 13.44 18.61
C LYS A 29 7.99 12.32 17.99
N LEU A 30 8.37 12.45 16.72
CA LEU A 30 9.17 11.44 16.00
C LEU A 30 10.68 11.73 16.12
N ILE A 31 11.04 12.97 16.46
CA ILE A 31 12.41 13.49 16.43
C ILE A 31 13.18 13.03 17.67
N ASP A 32 14.37 12.49 17.46
CA ASP A 32 15.39 12.26 18.49
C ASP A 32 16.34 13.46 18.56
N TYR A 33 16.02 14.43 19.42
CA TYR A 33 16.83 15.64 19.62
C TYR A 33 18.23 15.38 20.17
N SER A 34 18.56 14.15 20.58
CA SER A 34 19.91 13.78 21.02
C SER A 34 20.86 13.46 19.86
N ALA A 35 20.33 13.19 18.66
CA ALA A 35 21.14 12.91 17.47
C ALA A 35 21.50 14.19 16.71
N ASN A 36 22.73 14.26 16.19
CA ASN A 36 23.15 15.37 15.34
C ASN A 36 22.57 15.19 13.92
N PRO A 37 21.70 16.09 13.44
CA PRO A 37 21.08 15.98 12.12
C PRO A 37 22.09 16.05 10.95
N CYS A 38 23.27 16.65 11.15
CA CYS A 38 24.30 16.73 10.12
C CYS A 38 25.07 15.41 9.96
N ASP A 39 25.03 14.53 10.96
CA ASP A 39 25.75 13.25 10.96
C ASP A 39 24.81 12.10 10.55
N ASP A 40 23.62 12.04 11.16
CA ASP A 40 22.58 11.06 10.84
C ASP A 40 21.19 11.69 10.93
N PHE A 41 20.73 12.21 9.79
CA PHE A 41 19.42 12.84 9.70
C PHE A 41 18.27 11.85 9.90
N TYR A 42 18.46 10.56 9.59
CA TYR A 42 17.41 9.56 9.80
C TYR A 42 17.20 9.30 11.29
N GLN A 43 18.28 9.11 12.05
CA GLN A 43 18.19 8.98 13.50
C GLN A 43 17.63 10.25 14.14
N TYR A 44 18.05 11.44 13.69
CA TYR A 44 17.46 12.69 14.19
C TYR A 44 15.96 12.77 13.90
N ALA A 45 15.52 12.55 12.66
CA ALA A 45 14.13 12.77 12.28
C ALA A 45 13.15 11.69 12.77
N CYS A 46 13.63 10.45 12.90
CA CYS A 46 12.79 9.28 13.16
C CYS A 46 13.17 8.50 14.43
N GLY A 47 14.27 8.86 15.09
CA GLY A 47 14.87 8.03 16.14
C GLY A 47 13.99 7.83 17.37
N ALA A 48 13.14 8.80 17.72
CA ALA A 48 12.18 8.62 18.81
C ALA A 48 11.09 7.61 18.43
N TRP A 49 10.60 7.65 17.18
CA TRP A 49 9.68 6.65 16.68
C TRP A 49 10.33 5.27 16.57
N HIS A 50 11.56 5.19 16.08
CA HIS A 50 12.27 3.93 15.89
C HIS A 50 12.49 3.17 17.20
N LYS A 51 12.66 3.88 18.33
CA LYS A 51 12.80 3.25 19.66
C LYS A 51 11.54 2.50 20.11
N GLU A 52 10.36 2.99 19.72
CA GLU A 52 9.06 2.47 20.18
C GLU A 52 8.34 1.64 19.11
N ALA A 53 8.82 1.67 17.85
CA ALA A 53 8.16 1.02 16.73
C ALA A 53 8.13 -0.50 16.91
N VAL A 54 6.93 -1.09 16.89
CA VAL A 54 6.71 -2.52 16.90
C VAL A 54 6.18 -2.97 15.54
N ILE A 55 6.86 -3.92 14.91
CA ILE A 55 6.36 -4.55 13.69
C ILE A 55 5.13 -5.40 14.06
N PRO A 56 3.93 -5.12 13.50
CA PRO A 56 2.74 -5.88 13.84
C PRO A 56 2.86 -7.37 13.49
N PRO A 57 2.15 -8.27 14.18
CA PRO A 57 2.12 -9.69 13.84
C PRO A 57 1.76 -9.94 12.37
N GLY A 58 2.50 -10.82 11.71
CA GLY A 58 2.30 -11.13 10.29
C GLY A 58 2.81 -10.06 9.32
N LYS A 59 3.52 -9.03 9.81
CA LYS A 59 4.24 -8.05 8.97
C LYS A 59 5.74 -8.25 9.10
N THR A 60 6.46 -7.86 8.06
CA THR A 60 7.93 -7.90 8.02
C THR A 60 8.58 -6.54 8.29
N PHE A 61 7.80 -5.46 8.22
CA PHE A 61 8.24 -4.10 8.51
C PHE A 61 7.05 -3.23 8.96
N THR A 62 7.38 -2.06 9.50
CA THR A 62 6.45 -0.97 9.75
C THR A 62 7.16 0.37 9.55
N ASP A 63 6.39 1.43 9.36
CA ASP A 63 6.85 2.78 9.08
C ASP A 63 5.75 3.77 9.51
N THR A 64 6.04 5.06 9.55
CA THR A 64 5.06 6.07 9.99
C THR A 64 4.04 6.47 8.92
N SER A 65 4.27 6.10 7.66
CA SER A 65 3.50 6.55 6.50
C SER A 65 2.72 5.40 5.86
N PHE A 66 3.32 4.66 4.93
CA PHE A 66 2.69 3.67 4.08
C PHE A 66 2.01 2.55 4.87
N SER A 67 2.72 1.84 5.77
CA SER A 67 2.09 0.73 6.52
C SER A 67 0.94 1.20 7.39
N GLN A 68 1.07 2.36 8.03
CA GLN A 68 0.02 2.93 8.88
C GLN A 68 -1.20 3.41 8.07
N ILE A 69 -0.97 4.00 6.89
CA ILE A 69 -2.05 4.36 5.96
C ILE A 69 -2.75 3.10 5.45
N THR A 70 -2.00 2.07 5.05
CA THR A 70 -2.57 0.80 4.60
C THR A 70 -3.44 0.16 5.67
N ILE A 71 -3.00 0.13 6.93
CA ILE A 71 -3.79 -0.43 8.04
C ILE A 71 -5.11 0.34 8.23
N ARG A 72 -5.06 1.68 8.22
CA ARG A 72 -6.28 2.52 8.35
C ARG A 72 -7.23 2.33 7.18
N ASN A 73 -6.69 2.30 5.96
CA ASN A 73 -7.49 2.08 4.76
C ASN A 73 -8.13 0.69 4.76
N GLN A 74 -7.39 -0.34 5.16
CA GLN A 74 -7.92 -1.70 5.27
C GLN A 74 -9.10 -1.76 6.25
N ALA A 75 -9.01 -1.08 7.41
CA ALA A 75 -10.11 -1.03 8.37
C ALA A 75 -11.38 -0.38 7.77
N VAL A 76 -11.20 0.72 7.02
CA VAL A 76 -12.32 1.39 6.32
C VAL A 76 -12.92 0.49 5.24
N LEU A 77 -12.07 -0.14 4.41
CA LEU A 77 -12.51 -1.04 3.35
C LEU A 77 -13.25 -2.26 3.91
N THR A 78 -12.73 -2.89 4.95
CA THR A 78 -13.39 -4.01 5.63
C THR A 78 -14.78 -3.60 6.13
N LYS A 79 -14.93 -2.40 6.70
CA LYS A 79 -16.24 -1.90 7.11
C LYS A 79 -17.20 -1.73 5.92
N ILE A 80 -16.76 -1.05 4.86
CA ILE A 80 -17.58 -0.82 3.65
C ILE A 80 -18.05 -2.14 3.03
N LEU A 81 -17.15 -3.13 2.94
CA LEU A 81 -17.43 -4.42 2.32
C LEU A 81 -18.33 -5.30 3.19
N SER A 82 -18.24 -5.18 4.53
CA SER A 82 -19.08 -5.95 5.46
C SER A 82 -20.51 -5.41 5.55
N ASP A 83 -20.69 -4.09 5.43
CA ASP A 83 -21.98 -3.43 5.62
C ASP A 83 -22.89 -3.49 4.37
N ASN A 84 -22.35 -3.86 3.20
CA ASN A 84 -23.04 -3.77 1.92
C ASN A 84 -23.15 -5.12 1.19
N LYS A 85 -24.37 -5.57 0.88
CA LYS A 85 -24.65 -6.75 0.02
C LYS A 85 -24.51 -6.42 -1.48
N SER A 86 -23.44 -5.73 -1.83
CA SER A 86 -23.06 -5.55 -3.23
C SER A 86 -22.42 -6.84 -3.75
N THR A 87 -22.34 -7.03 -5.07
CA THR A 87 -21.56 -8.12 -5.67
C THR A 87 -20.12 -8.15 -5.16
N LEU A 88 -19.52 -6.99 -4.89
CA LEU A 88 -18.20 -6.90 -4.30
C LEU A 88 -18.16 -7.36 -2.84
N GLY A 89 -19.20 -7.08 -2.06
CA GLY A 89 -19.35 -7.57 -0.70
C GLY A 89 -19.58 -9.09 -0.64
N GLU A 90 -20.37 -9.64 -1.56
CA GLU A 90 -20.54 -11.09 -1.71
C GLU A 90 -19.22 -11.78 -2.08
N PHE A 91 -18.46 -11.21 -3.02
CA PHE A 91 -17.14 -11.70 -3.38
C PHE A 91 -16.13 -11.60 -2.22
N TYR A 92 -16.17 -10.51 -1.44
CA TYR A 92 -15.35 -10.40 -0.23
C TYR A 92 -15.72 -11.47 0.81
N ASN A 93 -17.01 -11.69 1.04
CA ASN A 93 -17.49 -12.68 2.00
C ASN A 93 -17.22 -14.13 1.57
N SER A 94 -17.18 -14.42 0.26
CA SER A 94 -16.80 -15.77 -0.22
C SER A 94 -15.35 -16.13 0.13
N CYS A 95 -14.47 -15.13 0.23
CA CYS A 95 -13.09 -15.31 0.72
C CYS A 95 -13.04 -15.55 2.24
N LEU A 96 -13.98 -14.97 3.00
CA LEU A 96 -14.01 -15.08 4.47
C LEU A 96 -14.73 -16.35 4.98
N ASP A 97 -15.55 -17.00 4.16
CA ASP A 97 -16.28 -18.22 4.53
C ASP A 97 -15.37 -19.46 4.58
N THR A 98 -14.52 -19.49 5.61
CA THR A 98 -13.58 -20.59 5.85
C THR A 98 -14.26 -21.94 6.09
N ALA A 99 -15.52 -21.96 6.54
CA ALA A 99 -16.26 -23.20 6.74
C ALA A 99 -16.58 -23.85 5.39
N THR A 100 -17.12 -23.07 4.44
CA THR A 100 -17.38 -23.55 3.07
C THR A 100 -16.07 -23.92 2.37
N LEU A 101 -15.03 -23.08 2.46
CA LEU A 101 -13.72 -23.37 1.85
C LEU A 101 -13.11 -24.68 2.39
N SER A 102 -13.18 -24.91 3.71
CA SER A 102 -12.67 -26.14 4.32
C SER A 102 -13.47 -27.38 3.91
N SER A 103 -14.79 -27.24 3.78
CA SER A 103 -15.68 -28.32 3.33
C SER A 103 -15.42 -28.70 1.87
N LEU A 104 -15.21 -27.72 0.99
CA LEU A 104 -14.92 -27.95 -0.43
C LEU A 104 -13.54 -28.60 -0.65
N GLY A 105 -12.56 -28.27 0.20
CA GLY A 105 -11.19 -28.78 0.08
C GLY A 105 -10.60 -28.49 -1.30
N LEU A 106 -10.09 -29.53 -1.97
CA LEU A 106 -9.49 -29.42 -3.31
C LEU A 106 -10.49 -29.62 -4.45
N THR A 107 -11.77 -29.86 -4.15
CA THR A 107 -12.79 -30.18 -5.16
C THR A 107 -12.83 -29.15 -6.30
N PRO A 108 -12.79 -27.82 -6.05
CA PRO A 108 -12.81 -26.82 -7.12
C PRO A 108 -11.60 -26.85 -8.08
N LEU A 109 -10.52 -27.54 -7.72
CA LEU A 109 -9.30 -27.65 -8.54
C LEU A 109 -9.24 -28.97 -9.34
N THR A 110 -10.22 -29.86 -9.18
CA THR A 110 -10.17 -31.23 -9.73
C THR A 110 -10.01 -31.24 -11.25
N ASP A 111 -10.81 -30.44 -11.97
CA ASP A 111 -10.77 -30.38 -13.44
C ASP A 111 -9.40 -29.88 -13.94
N SER A 112 -8.80 -28.91 -13.24
CA SER A 112 -7.46 -28.42 -13.57
C SER A 112 -6.40 -29.51 -13.35
N PHE A 113 -6.50 -30.25 -12.24
CA PHE A 113 -5.59 -31.37 -11.98
C PHE A 113 -5.78 -32.51 -12.99
N GLU A 114 -7.00 -32.80 -13.40
CA GLU A 114 -7.29 -33.81 -14.42
C GLU A 114 -6.75 -33.41 -15.79
N ALA A 115 -6.95 -32.15 -16.20
CA ALA A 115 -6.40 -31.63 -17.45
C ALA A 115 -4.88 -31.74 -17.48
N ILE A 116 -4.19 -31.36 -16.40
CA ILE A 116 -2.72 -31.50 -16.28
C ILE A 116 -2.30 -32.97 -16.37
N ARG A 117 -2.98 -33.88 -15.64
CA ARG A 117 -2.62 -35.30 -15.63
C ARG A 117 -2.91 -36.02 -16.95
N SER A 118 -3.88 -35.54 -17.71
CA SER A 118 -4.31 -36.14 -18.97
C SER A 118 -3.47 -35.69 -20.18
N ALA A 119 -2.63 -34.68 -20.01
CA ALA A 119 -1.69 -34.23 -21.03
C ALA A 119 -0.58 -35.28 -21.24
N ASN A 120 -0.55 -35.92 -22.41
CA ASN A 120 0.38 -37.02 -22.70
C ASN A 120 1.56 -36.59 -23.59
N THR A 121 1.50 -35.39 -24.16
CA THR A 121 2.54 -34.83 -25.01
C THR A 121 2.94 -33.44 -24.55
N THR A 122 4.11 -32.98 -24.98
CA THR A 122 4.53 -31.58 -24.76
C THR A 122 3.52 -30.60 -25.33
N LEU A 123 2.90 -30.91 -26.47
CA LEU A 123 1.89 -30.05 -27.07
C LEU A 123 0.63 -29.97 -26.19
N ASP A 124 0.14 -31.10 -25.67
CA ASP A 124 -1.01 -31.12 -24.77
C ASP A 124 -0.73 -30.31 -23.50
N LEU A 125 0.47 -30.45 -22.94
CA LEU A 125 0.88 -29.72 -21.75
C LEU A 125 0.93 -28.21 -22.02
N LEU A 126 1.42 -27.79 -23.18
CA LEU A 126 1.42 -26.38 -23.58
C LEU A 126 0.00 -25.82 -23.79
N ILE A 127 -0.93 -26.64 -24.29
CA ILE A 127 -2.35 -26.26 -24.40
C ILE A 127 -2.96 -26.08 -23.01
N VAL A 128 -2.77 -27.05 -22.10
CA VAL A 128 -3.25 -26.96 -20.73
C VAL A 128 -2.65 -25.74 -20.01
N ALA A 129 -1.36 -25.51 -20.18
CA ALA A 129 -0.67 -24.33 -19.66
C ALA A 129 -1.31 -23.02 -20.16
N GLY A 130 -1.65 -22.94 -21.46
CA GLY A 130 -2.37 -21.79 -22.03
C GLY A 130 -3.76 -21.58 -21.44
N GLU A 131 -4.51 -22.66 -21.19
CA GLU A 131 -5.84 -22.56 -20.55
C GLU A 131 -5.73 -22.13 -19.08
N LEU A 132 -4.76 -22.66 -18.32
CA LEU A 132 -4.53 -22.25 -16.93
C LEU A 132 -4.07 -20.79 -16.83
N ALA A 133 -3.32 -20.29 -17.82
CA ALA A 133 -2.90 -18.89 -17.86
C ALA A 133 -4.08 -17.92 -17.93
N LYS A 134 -5.23 -18.31 -18.53
CA LYS A 134 -6.47 -17.50 -18.54
C LYS A 134 -7.06 -17.31 -17.13
N ASN A 135 -6.70 -18.19 -16.20
CA ASN A 135 -7.08 -18.11 -14.79
C ASN A 135 -5.98 -17.50 -13.91
N GLY A 136 -4.97 -16.85 -14.51
CA GLY A 136 -3.90 -16.17 -13.79
C GLY A 136 -2.80 -17.10 -13.26
N ILE A 137 -2.72 -18.34 -13.75
CA ILE A 137 -1.66 -19.29 -13.39
C ILE A 137 -0.55 -19.19 -14.46
N PRO A 138 0.58 -18.52 -14.19
CA PRO A 138 1.65 -18.40 -15.17
C PRO A 138 2.33 -19.76 -15.40
N ALA A 139 2.64 -20.06 -16.65
CA ALA A 139 3.31 -21.31 -17.03
C ALA A 139 4.83 -21.15 -17.22
N PHE A 140 5.32 -19.91 -17.34
CA PHE A 140 6.72 -19.52 -17.55
C PHE A 140 6.94 -18.06 -17.15
#